data_AF-G2FU32-F1
#
_entry.id   AF-G2FU32-F1
#
_cell.length_a   1.000
_cell.length_b   1.000
_cell.length_c   1.000
_cell.angle_alpha   90.00
_cell.angle_beta   90.00
_cell.angle_gamma   90.00
#
_symmetry.space_group_name_H-M   'P 1'
#
loop_
_entity.id
_entity.type
_entity.pdbx_description
1 polymer ?
#
loop_
_entity_poly.entity_id
_entity_poly.type
_entity_poly.pdbx_seq_one_letter_code
_entity_poly.pdbx_strand_id
1 'polypeptide(L)'
;MLTGQSGRVDPVYALSDGILILFPFIDDHTRICLKFRTINEVDILIQQALEPNADVYIMIKIIQIRIPLALDFLAFFLALGTYLTRIVVLALRAMDSQKSR
;
A
#
# COMPACT_ATOMS: atom_id res chain seq x y z
N MET A 1 39.04 7.85 18.58
CA MET A 1 38.72 9.06 17.81
C MET A 1 38.27 8.59 16.43
N LEU A 2 36.99 8.52 16.05
CA LEU A 2 35.71 9.07 16.53
C LEU A 2 34.97 7.98 17.35
N THR A 3 35.04 7.98 18.69
CA THR A 3 34.04 8.51 19.65
C THR A 3 32.64 7.92 19.45
N GLY A 4 32.23 7.06 20.40
CA GLY A 4 31.15 6.12 20.25
C GLY A 4 29.74 6.70 20.28
N GLN A 5 28.85 6.00 19.58
CA GLN A 5 27.47 5.75 20.01
C GLN A 5 27.06 4.32 19.62
N SER A 6 26.33 3.70 20.54
CA SER A 6 25.90 2.31 20.57
C SER A 6 25.18 1.87 19.30
N GLY A 7 25.32 0.58 18.95
CA GLY A 7 24.63 -0.10 17.85
C GLY A 7 23.09 -0.03 17.92
N ARG A 8 22.51 1.13 17.59
CA ARG A 8 21.13 1.25 17.13
C ARG A 8 21.10 0.77 15.69
N VAL A 9 20.74 -0.51 15.52
CA VAL A 9 20.15 -0.95 14.26
C VAL A 9 18.82 -0.22 14.16
N ASP A 10 18.73 0.76 13.27
CA ASP A 10 17.50 1.46 13.00
C ASP A 10 16.46 0.44 12.48
N PRO A 11 15.39 0.13 13.23
CA PRO A 11 14.47 -0.97 12.91
C PRO A 11 13.70 -0.72 11.61
N VAL A 12 13.74 0.52 11.08
CA VAL A 12 13.23 0.88 9.76
C VAL A 12 14.06 0.26 8.63
N TYR A 13 15.36 0.03 8.87
CA TYR A 13 16.31 -0.55 7.90
C TYR A 13 16.50 -2.07 8.06
N ALA A 14 15.91 -2.68 9.10
CA ALA A 14 15.79 -4.14 9.21
C ALA A 14 14.61 -4.67 8.34
N LEU A 15 14.68 -4.31 7.05
CA LEU A 15 13.87 -4.73 5.90
C LEU A 15 12.39 -5.07 6.14
N SER A 16 11.51 -4.11 5.81
CA SER A 16 10.20 -4.47 5.29
C SER A 16 10.38 -5.03 3.87
N ASP A 17 10.11 -6.32 3.69
CA ASP A 17 10.03 -7.02 2.39
C ASP A 17 8.85 -6.54 1.52
N GLY A 18 8.56 -5.23 1.53
CA GLY A 18 7.34 -4.65 0.99
C GLY A 18 7.13 -3.18 1.39
N ILE A 19 6.18 -2.52 0.73
CA ILE A 19 5.82 -1.12 0.97
C ILE A 19 5.02 -1.03 2.27
N LEU A 20 5.38 -0.08 3.13
CA LEU A 20 4.72 0.12 4.42
C LEU A 20 4.17 1.54 4.50
N ILE A 21 2.87 1.64 4.75
CA ILE A 21 2.16 2.92 4.92
C ILE A 21 1.70 3.00 6.38
N LEU A 22 2.15 4.02 7.10
CA LEU A 22 1.80 4.25 8.49
C LEU A 22 0.77 5.37 8.61
N PHE A 23 -0.29 5.11 9.36
CA PHE A 23 -1.29 6.07 9.74
C PHE A 23 -1.25 6.27 11.25
N PRO A 24 -1.09 7.51 11.75
CA PRO A 24 -1.24 7.78 13.18
C PRO A 24 -2.70 7.47 13.57
N PHE A 25 -2.91 6.79 14.70
CA PHE A 25 -4.26 6.42 15.12
C PHE A 25 -4.85 7.42 16.10
N ILE A 26 -4.23 7.58 17.28
CA ILE A 26 -4.73 8.44 18.37
C ILE A 26 -3.58 9.23 19.03
N ASP A 27 -2.42 8.60 19.21
CA ASP A 27 -1.21 9.19 19.79
C ASP A 27 0.01 8.97 18.87
N ASP A 28 1.13 9.62 19.19
CA ASP A 28 2.38 9.45 18.44
C ASP A 28 3.02 8.06 18.64
N HIS A 29 2.50 7.32 19.62
CA HIS A 29 3.00 6.05 20.12
C HIS A 29 2.28 4.85 19.51
N THR A 30 1.10 5.02 18.90
CA THR A 30 0.32 3.96 18.27
C THR A 30 -0.02 4.30 16.82
N ARG A 31 0.36 3.41 15.90
CA ARG A 31 0.16 3.58 14.46
C ARG A 31 -0.50 2.35 13.86
N ILE A 32 -1.42 2.58 12.94
CA ILE A 32 -1.93 1.53 12.06
C ILE A 32 -1.03 1.47 10.84
N CYS A 33 -0.58 0.27 10.49
CA CYS A 33 0.31 0.03 9.37
C CYS A 33 -0.40 -0.83 8.32
N LEU A 34 -0.32 -0.41 7.07
CA LEU A 34 -0.60 -1.25 5.92
C LEU A 34 0.73 -1.69 5.32
N LYS A 35 0.99 -2.99 5.25
CA LYS A 35 2.19 -3.55 4.64
C LYS A 35 1.80 -4.34 3.39
N PHE A 36 2.24 -3.85 2.24
CA PHE A 36 2.09 -4.49 0.94
C PHE A 36 3.35 -5.32 0.67
N ARG A 37 3.25 -6.64 0.88
CA ARG A 37 4.38 -7.57 0.65
C ARG A 37 4.49 -7.93 -0.83
N THR A 38 3.36 -8.10 -1.48
CA THR A 38 3.25 -8.42 -2.91
C THR A 38 1.97 -7.77 -3.43
N ILE A 39 1.77 -7.71 -4.75
CA ILE A 39 0.56 -7.13 -5.35
C ILE A 39 -0.74 -7.75 -4.83
N ASN A 40 -0.68 -9.00 -4.38
CA ASN A 40 -1.81 -9.78 -3.91
C ASN A 40 -1.81 -10.02 -2.39
N GLU A 41 -0.92 -9.39 -1.63
CA GLU A 41 -0.83 -9.61 -0.19
C GLU A 41 -0.70 -8.29 0.56
N VAL A 42 -1.72 -8.02 1.38
CA VAL A 42 -1.80 -6.82 2.21
C VAL A 42 -1.99 -7.24 3.66
N ASP A 43 -1.05 -6.81 4.49
CA ASP A 43 -1.07 -7.03 5.93
C ASP A 43 -1.52 -5.74 6.63
N ILE A 44 -2.48 -5.85 7.55
CA ILE A 44 -2.88 -4.78 8.46
C ILE A 44 -2.26 -5.08 9.81
N LEU A 45 -1.45 -4.13 10.30
CA LEU A 45 -0.72 -4.27 11.55
C LEU A 45 -0.97 -3.05 12.45
N ILE A 46 -0.84 -3.23 13.75
CA ILE A 46 -0.68 -2.13 14.71
C ILE A 46 0.77 -2.09 15.14
N GLN A 47 1.37 -0.92 15.09
CA GLN A 47 2.65 -0.63 15.68
C GLN A 47 2.40 0.17 16.96
N GLN A 48 2.97 -0.27 18.08
CA GLN A 48 2.83 0.40 19.37
C GLN A 48 4.22 0.59 20.00
N ALA A 49 4.50 1.77 20.55
CA ALA A 49 5.71 2.03 21.32
C ALA A 49 5.63 1.32 22.68
N LEU A 50 6.67 0.57 23.03
CA LEU A 50 6.80 -0.10 24.32
C LEU A 50 7.37 0.81 25.41
N GLU A 51 8.10 1.85 25.02
CA GLU A 51 8.73 2.81 25.92
C GLU A 51 8.20 4.23 25.67
N PRO A 52 8.15 5.09 26.70
CA PRO A 52 7.69 6.48 26.57
C PRO A 52 8.52 7.30 25.57
N ASN A 53 9.80 6.96 25.44
CA ASN A 53 10.74 7.59 24.52
C ASN A 53 10.57 7.12 23.06
N ALA A 54 9.67 6.16 22.82
CA ALA A 54 9.35 5.65 21.49
C ALA A 54 10.56 5.10 20.71
N ASP A 55 11.51 4.48 21.43
CA ASP A 55 12.71 3.87 20.86
C ASP A 55 12.52 2.40 20.50
N VAL A 56 11.58 1.72 21.17
CA VAL A 56 11.25 0.32 20.94
C VAL A 56 9.78 0.22 20.54
N TYR A 57 9.51 -0.44 19.41
CA TYR A 57 8.16 -0.66 18.90
C TYR A 57 7.86 -2.15 18.80
N ILE A 58 6.65 -2.53 19.24
CA ILE A 58 6.05 -3.81 18.90
C ILE A 58 5.19 -3.64 17.65
N MET A 59 5.19 -4.65 16.77
CA MET A 59 4.38 -4.67 15.57
C MET A 59 3.51 -5.93 15.60
N ILE A 60 2.20 -5.72 15.77
CA ILE A 60 1.20 -6.77 15.94
C ILE A 60 0.45 -6.91 14.62
N LYS A 61 0.56 -8.07 13.98
CA LYS A 61 -0.21 -8.39 12.77
C LYS A 61 -1.64 -8.72 13.17
N ILE A 62 -2.62 -7.96 12.68
CA ILE A 62 -4.02 -8.20 12.99
C ILE A 62 -4.68 -9.03 11.89
N ILE A 63 -4.51 -8.58 10.65
CA ILE A 63 -5.21 -9.15 9.49
C ILE A 63 -4.19 -9.32 8.37
N GLN A 64 -4.28 -10.47 7.70
CA GLN A 64 -3.57 -10.73 6.47
C GLN A 64 -4.60 -11.01 5.39
N ILE A 65 -4.63 -10.15 4.38
CA ILE A 65 -5.51 -10.28 3.23
C ILE A 65 -4.66 -10.81 2.08
N ARG A 66 -5.00 -12.02 1.65
CA ARG A 66 -4.45 -12.60 0.43
C ARG A 66 -5.48 -12.53 -0.68
N ILE A 67 -5.21 -11.71 -1.67
CA ILE A 67 -6.03 -11.57 -2.85
C ILE A 67 -5.83 -12.83 -3.70
N PRO A 68 -6.90 -13.58 -4.03
CA PRO A 68 -6.79 -14.75 -4.88
C PRO A 68 -6.48 -14.30 -6.32
N LEU A 69 -5.65 -15.06 -7.03
CA LEU A 69 -5.25 -14.77 -8.41
C LEU A 69 -6.45 -14.54 -9.35
N ALA A 70 -7.57 -15.22 -9.10
CA ALA A 70 -8.80 -15.02 -9.87
C ALA A 70 -9.35 -13.58 -9.75
N LEU A 71 -9.22 -12.95 -8.58
CA LEU A 71 -9.65 -11.57 -8.37
C LEU A 71 -8.73 -10.58 -9.09
N ASP A 72 -7.42 -10.87 -9.16
CA ASP A 72 -6.47 -10.05 -9.93
C ASP A 72 -6.82 -10.06 -11.42
N PHE A 73 -7.10 -11.24 -11.99
CA PHE A 73 -7.56 -11.35 -13.37
C PHE A 73 -8.89 -10.66 -13.60
N LEU A 74 -9.84 -10.81 -12.68
CA LEU A 74 -11.12 -10.11 -12.77
C LEU A 74 -10.94 -8.60 -12.82
N ALA A 75 -10.13 -8.05 -11.91
CA ALA A 75 -9.82 -6.63 -11.87
C ALA A 75 -9.13 -6.17 -13.16
N PHE A 76 -8.18 -6.96 -13.68
CA PHE A 76 -7.50 -6.68 -14.93
C PHE A 76 -8.46 -6.64 -16.12
N PHE A 77 -9.34 -7.65 -16.27
CA PHE A 77 -10.30 -7.69 -17.38
C PHE A 77 -11.36 -6.58 -17.27
N LEU A 78 -11.79 -6.22 -16.05
CA LEU A 78 -12.68 -5.07 -15.83
C LEU A 78 -12.02 -3.75 -16.20
N ALA A 79 -10.77 -3.54 -15.80
CA ALA A 79 -10.00 -2.36 -16.16
C ALA A 79 -9.78 -2.26 -17.68
N LEU A 80 -9.42 -3.38 -18.32
CA LEU A 80 -9.23 -3.44 -19.76
C LEU A 80 -10.53 -3.19 -20.52
N GLY A 81 -11.64 -3.83 -20.10
CA GLY A 81 -12.95 -3.67 -20.73
C GLY A 81 -13.48 -2.24 -20.65
N THR A 82 -13.34 -1.59 -19.49
CA THR A 82 -13.75 -0.19 -19.31
C THR A 82 -12.87 0.77 -20.13
N TYR A 83 -11.57 0.51 -20.19
CA TYR A 83 -10.63 1.28 -21.01
C TYR A 83 -10.98 1.20 -22.51
N LEU A 84 -11.20 -0.01 -23.04
CA LEU A 84 -11.59 -0.21 -24.44
C LEU A 84 -12.94 0.44 -24.75
N THR A 85 -13.92 0.27 -23.86
CA THR A 85 -15.24 0.91 -24.00
C THR A 85 -15.10 2.43 -24.11
N ARG A 86 -14.24 3.03 -23.28
CA ARG A 86 -13.97 4.47 -23.32
C ARG A 86 -13.38 4.90 -24.67
N ILE A 87 -12.43 4.14 -25.22
CA ILE A 87 -11.85 4.43 -26.55
C ILE A 87 -12.93 4.41 -27.63
N VAL A 88 -13.78 3.38 -27.64
CA VAL A 88 -14.86 3.26 -28.62
C VAL A 88 -15.83 4.45 -28.52
N VAL A 89 -16.24 4.82 -27.31
CA VAL A 89 -17.12 5.98 -27.08
C VAL A 89 -16.48 7.27 -27.58
N LEU A 90 -15.18 7.47 -27.34
CA LEU A 90 -14.47 8.66 -27.82
C LEU A 90 -14.39 8.68 -29.35
N ALA A 91 -14.13 7.53 -29.99
CA ALA A 91 -14.10 7.41 -31.44
C ALA A 91 -15.47 7.72 -32.07
N LEU A 92 -16.55 7.18 -31.50
CA LEU A 92 -17.92 7.44 -31.97
C LEU A 92 -18.29 8.92 -31.85
N ARG A 93 -17.95 9.57 -30.73
CA ARG A 93 -18.18 11.01 -30.55
C ARG A 93 -17.40 11.86 -31.56
N ALA A 94 -16.17 11.47 -31.88
CA ALA A 94 -15.36 12.17 -32.88
C ALA A 94 -15.98 12.05 -34.29
N MET A 95 -16.53 10.88 -34.64
CA MET A 95 -17.21 10.66 -35.92
C MET A 95 -18.52 11.46 -36.03
N ASP A 96 -19.32 11.49 -34.96
CA ASP A 96 -20.58 12.24 -34.95
C ASP A 96 -20.34 13.75 -35.07
N SER A 97 -19.28 14.26 -34.40
CA SER A 97 -18.85 15.66 -34.52
C SER A 97 -18.36 16.05 -35.92
N GLN A 98 -17.89 15.10 -36.73
CA GLN A 98 -17.50 15.35 -38.13
C GLN A 98 -18.71 15.41 -39.08
N LYS A 99 -19.77 14.64 -38.79
CA LYS A 99 -20.96 14.57 -39.64
C LYS A 99 -21.90 15.77 -39.51
N SER A 100 -21.78 16.53 -38.42
CA SER A 100 -22.56 17.75 -38.15
C SER A 100 -21.92 19.06 -38.64
N ARG A 101 -20.78 18.98 -39.35
CA ARG A 101 -20.16 20.12 -40.06
C ARG A 101 -20.32 19.93 -41.57
#